data_AF-A0A9P8AIP5-F1
#
_entry.id   AF-A0A9P8AIP5-F1
#
_cell.length_a   1.000
_cell.length_b   1.000
_cell.length_c   1.000
_cell.angle_alpha   90.00
_cell.angle_beta   90.00
_cell.angle_gamma   90.00
#
_symmetry.space_group_name_H-M   'P 1'
#
loop_
_entity.id
_entity.type
_entity.pdbx_description
1 polymer ?
#
loop_
_entity_poly.entity_id
_entity_poly.type
_entity_poly.pdbx_seq_one_letter_code
_entity_poly.pdbx_strand_id
1 'polypeptide(L)'
;MSEEKKLSKKERKALEFKKNKSKEEREEEKVERERAKVEKKRKREEEEADKKASEEAQPKKKRKTRRGKKGKGINGGTGPRFILFVGNLSYSTTEEMLRAHFKKCPPNRIRVRPDKGIAFLEFDNDTDAIRKKMDLALALHHSMMDNRKINVELTVGGGGNSEKRLQKLKDKNDKLGEERKERVEKTKKEESAKRAAKAAAESKNSGSNSNSSSANVHPSRLGMIQD
;
A
#
# COMPACT_ATOMS: atom_id res chain seq x y z
N MET A 1 11.06 -52.05 17.27
CA MET A 1 9.99 -51.65 16.32
C MET A 1 10.44 -50.40 15.61
N SER A 2 10.77 -50.51 14.33
CA SER A 2 11.27 -49.38 13.52
C SER A 2 10.31 -49.21 12.34
N GLU A 3 9.54 -48.13 12.32
CA GLU A 3 8.49 -47.94 11.31
C GLU A 3 9.08 -47.60 9.93
N GLU A 4 8.96 -48.55 8.98
CA GLU A 4 9.39 -48.32 7.61
C GLU A 4 8.48 -47.29 6.90
N LYS A 5 9.03 -46.11 6.64
CA LYS A 5 8.32 -45.00 6.01
C LYS A 5 8.05 -45.31 4.53
N LYS A 6 6.83 -45.79 4.21
CA LYS A 6 6.39 -46.15 2.85
C LYS A 6 6.37 -44.93 1.90
N LEU A 7 7.48 -44.71 1.20
CA LEU A 7 7.63 -43.70 0.12
C LEU A 7 6.55 -43.86 -0.96
N SER A 8 5.97 -42.73 -1.38
CA SER A 8 4.88 -42.68 -2.37
C SER A 8 5.32 -43.09 -3.78
N LYS A 9 4.36 -43.47 -4.63
CA LYS A 9 4.62 -43.81 -6.05
C LYS A 9 5.34 -42.69 -6.81
N LYS A 10 5.12 -41.41 -6.46
CA LYS A 10 5.81 -40.26 -7.08
C LYS A 10 7.27 -40.16 -6.64
N GLU A 11 7.56 -40.39 -5.36
CA GLU A 11 8.93 -40.35 -4.83
C GLU A 11 9.77 -41.53 -5.34
N ARG A 12 9.17 -42.74 -5.42
CA ARG A 12 9.83 -43.90 -6.04
C ARG A 12 10.21 -43.62 -7.50
N LYS A 13 9.28 -43.11 -8.32
CA LYS A 13 9.55 -42.77 -9.72
C LYS A 13 10.59 -41.64 -9.88
N ALA A 14 10.62 -40.67 -8.95
CA ALA A 14 11.63 -39.61 -8.94
C ALA A 14 13.03 -40.09 -8.50
N LEU A 15 13.10 -41.08 -7.62
CA LEU A 15 14.36 -41.75 -7.23
C LEU A 15 14.88 -42.65 -8.35
N GLU A 16 14.00 -43.38 -9.02
CA GLU A 16 14.31 -44.24 -10.17
C GLU A 16 14.84 -43.42 -11.35
N PHE A 17 14.18 -42.29 -11.68
CA PHE A 17 14.68 -41.33 -12.68
C PHE A 17 16.02 -40.69 -12.28
N LYS A 18 16.29 -40.51 -10.98
CA LYS A 18 17.61 -40.07 -10.47
C LYS A 18 18.68 -41.17 -10.46
N LYS A 19 18.29 -42.44 -10.49
CA LYS A 19 19.21 -43.60 -10.48
C LYS A 19 19.59 -44.05 -11.89
N ASN A 20 18.68 -43.87 -12.85
CA ASN A 20 18.91 -44.22 -14.25
C ASN A 20 19.66 -43.15 -15.06
N LYS A 21 19.76 -41.90 -14.56
CA LYS A 21 20.61 -40.86 -15.17
C LYS A 21 22.02 -40.94 -14.58
N SER A 22 23.04 -41.07 -15.42
CA SER A 22 24.42 -41.23 -14.95
C SER A 22 24.92 -39.96 -14.24
N LYS A 23 25.96 -40.10 -13.42
CA LYS A 23 26.56 -38.94 -12.73
C LYS A 23 27.18 -37.97 -13.74
N GLU A 24 27.81 -38.50 -14.79
CA GLU A 24 28.40 -37.73 -15.90
C GLU A 24 27.32 -36.97 -16.69
N GLU A 25 26.26 -37.65 -17.16
CA GLU A 25 25.16 -37.00 -17.91
C GLU A 25 24.50 -35.85 -17.14
N ARG A 26 24.53 -35.90 -15.80
CA ARG A 26 24.00 -34.86 -14.92
C ARG A 26 24.99 -33.71 -14.70
N GLU A 27 26.29 -33.96 -14.77
CA GLU A 27 27.33 -32.94 -14.73
C GLU A 27 27.42 -32.23 -16.10
N GLU A 28 27.31 -32.96 -17.21
CA GLU A 28 27.23 -32.41 -18.58
C GLU A 28 26.02 -31.48 -18.78
N GLU A 29 24.79 -31.93 -18.45
CA GLU A 29 23.58 -31.09 -18.53
C GLU A 29 23.71 -29.82 -17.68
N LYS A 30 24.40 -29.91 -16.54
CA LYS A 30 24.64 -28.75 -15.66
C LYS A 30 25.63 -27.77 -16.28
N VAL A 31 26.71 -28.25 -16.89
CA VAL A 31 27.73 -27.43 -17.59
C VAL A 31 27.12 -26.76 -18.82
N GLU A 32 26.35 -27.49 -19.63
CA GLU A 32 25.65 -26.93 -20.80
C GLU A 32 24.67 -25.82 -20.37
N ARG A 33 23.89 -26.06 -19.31
CA ARG A 33 22.94 -25.10 -18.77
C ARG A 33 23.59 -23.87 -18.13
N GLU A 34 24.84 -23.96 -17.67
CA GLU A 34 25.62 -22.79 -17.26
C GLU A 34 26.21 -22.03 -18.45
N ARG A 35 26.76 -22.72 -19.46
CA ARG A 35 27.22 -22.10 -20.71
C ARG A 35 26.12 -21.30 -21.39
N ALA A 36 24.93 -21.89 -21.56
CA ALA A 36 23.77 -21.20 -22.15
C ALA A 36 23.30 -19.97 -21.34
N LYS A 37 23.46 -19.98 -20.00
CA LYS A 37 23.19 -18.79 -19.16
C LYS A 37 24.22 -17.69 -19.36
N VAL A 38 25.51 -18.04 -19.46
CA VAL A 38 26.61 -17.08 -19.68
C VAL A 38 26.47 -16.44 -21.06
N GLU A 39 26.20 -17.21 -22.10
CA GLU A 39 25.97 -16.71 -23.46
C GLU A 39 24.75 -15.77 -23.51
N LYS A 40 23.63 -16.16 -22.91
CA LYS A 40 22.42 -15.31 -22.81
C LYS A 40 22.66 -14.04 -21.98
N LYS A 41 23.57 -14.05 -21.01
CA LYS A 41 23.99 -12.86 -20.26
C LYS A 41 24.82 -11.92 -21.13
N ARG A 42 25.84 -12.44 -21.83
CA ARG A 42 26.68 -11.66 -22.75
C ARG A 42 25.87 -11.01 -23.88
N LYS A 43 24.98 -11.78 -24.54
CA LYS A 43 24.12 -11.26 -25.61
C LYS A 43 23.14 -10.17 -25.13
N ARG A 44 22.73 -10.21 -23.85
CA ARG A 44 21.90 -9.18 -23.23
C ARG A 44 22.72 -7.94 -22.82
N GLU A 45 23.95 -8.10 -22.36
CA GLU A 45 24.88 -7.01 -22.07
C GLU A 45 25.29 -6.28 -23.36
N GLU A 46 25.48 -7.01 -24.46
CA GLU A 46 25.77 -6.49 -25.80
C GLU A 46 24.56 -5.74 -26.40
N GLU A 47 23.34 -6.29 -26.31
CA GLU A 47 22.11 -5.55 -26.65
C GLU A 47 21.90 -4.30 -25.77
N GLU A 48 22.34 -4.30 -24.51
CA GLU A 48 22.23 -3.14 -23.63
C GLU A 48 23.29 -2.08 -23.93
N ALA A 49 24.50 -2.49 -24.34
CA ALA A 49 25.56 -1.60 -24.81
C ALA A 49 25.19 -0.92 -26.13
N ASP A 50 24.67 -1.68 -27.12
CA ASP A 50 24.21 -1.13 -28.40
C ASP A 50 23.02 -0.17 -28.22
N LYS A 51 22.06 -0.51 -27.34
CA LYS A 51 20.95 0.39 -26.98
C LYS A 51 21.42 1.66 -26.25
N LYS A 52 22.53 1.64 -25.52
CA LYS A 52 23.16 2.82 -24.91
C LYS A 52 23.89 3.67 -25.95
N ALA A 53 24.67 3.07 -26.85
CA ALA A 53 25.34 3.79 -27.94
C ALA A 53 24.34 4.46 -28.91
N SER A 54 23.25 3.75 -29.25
CA SER A 54 22.14 4.29 -30.05
C SER A 54 21.33 5.39 -29.32
N GLU A 55 21.36 5.43 -27.97
CA GLU A 55 20.65 6.45 -27.18
C GLU A 55 21.32 7.83 -27.18
N GLU A 56 22.61 7.92 -27.45
CA GLU A 56 23.37 9.16 -27.35
C GLU A 56 23.26 10.05 -28.61
N ALA A 57 22.92 9.45 -29.77
CA ALA A 57 22.85 10.13 -31.07
C ALA A 57 21.44 10.61 -31.48
N GLN A 58 20.37 10.32 -30.72
CA GLN A 58 19.02 10.83 -31.03
C GLN A 58 18.31 11.42 -29.80
N PRO A 59 17.76 12.66 -29.89
CA PRO A 59 17.07 13.29 -28.77
C PRO A 59 15.71 12.63 -28.51
N LYS A 60 15.70 11.55 -27.72
CA LYS A 60 14.47 10.91 -27.24
C LYS A 60 13.60 11.96 -26.56
N LYS A 61 12.48 12.32 -27.21
CA LYS A 61 11.47 13.24 -26.69
C LYS A 61 10.81 12.63 -25.44
N LYS A 62 11.48 12.77 -24.29
CA LYS A 62 10.98 12.40 -22.96
C LYS A 62 9.58 12.99 -22.80
N ARG A 63 8.55 12.14 -22.81
CA ARG A 63 7.16 12.54 -22.52
C ARG A 63 7.17 13.26 -21.17
N LYS A 64 6.98 14.59 -21.18
CA LYS A 64 7.13 15.45 -20.00
C LYS A 64 6.26 14.92 -18.85
N THR A 65 6.88 14.25 -17.88
CA THR A 65 6.19 13.88 -16.64
C THR A 65 5.90 15.17 -15.87
N ARG A 66 4.61 15.45 -15.64
CA ARG A 66 4.08 16.76 -15.21
C ARG A 66 4.53 17.26 -13.81
N ARG A 67 5.48 16.63 -13.11
CA ARG A 67 6.02 17.14 -11.82
C ARG A 67 7.40 17.81 -11.93
N GLY A 68 7.94 17.99 -13.14
CA GLY A 68 9.13 18.83 -13.31
C GLY A 68 8.84 20.30 -12.96
N LYS A 69 9.80 20.99 -12.32
CA LYS A 69 9.76 22.41 -11.88
C LYS A 69 9.52 23.44 -13.01
N LYS A 70 9.32 22.98 -14.26
CA LYS A 70 9.05 23.74 -15.49
C LYS A 70 7.81 23.22 -16.25
N GLY A 71 6.86 22.57 -15.58
CA GLY A 71 5.64 22.09 -16.23
C GLY A 71 4.56 23.17 -16.32
N LYS A 72 4.48 23.93 -17.43
CA LYS A 72 3.42 24.92 -17.72
C LYS A 72 2.03 24.43 -17.28
N GLY A 73 1.42 25.13 -16.32
CA GLY A 73 0.01 25.00 -15.91
C GLY A 73 -0.94 25.09 -17.10
N ILE A 74 -2.22 24.78 -16.92
CA ILE A 74 -3.20 24.97 -18.01
C ILE A 74 -3.32 26.47 -18.32
N ASN A 75 -3.34 27.28 -17.27
CA ASN A 75 -3.28 28.76 -17.31
C ASN A 75 -1.86 29.30 -17.54
N GLY A 76 -0.96 28.54 -18.18
CA GLY A 76 0.44 28.92 -18.40
C GLY A 76 1.35 28.95 -17.15
N GLY A 77 0.78 28.89 -15.94
CA GLY A 77 1.49 29.05 -14.67
C GLY A 77 2.72 28.16 -14.50
N THR A 78 3.88 28.77 -14.24
CA THR A 78 5.16 28.09 -14.02
C THR A 78 5.35 27.74 -12.54
N GLY A 79 4.68 26.68 -12.08
CA GLY A 79 4.71 26.27 -10.67
C GLY A 79 4.68 24.74 -10.45
N PRO A 80 4.95 24.28 -9.21
CA PRO A 80 4.86 22.87 -8.84
C PRO A 80 3.39 22.42 -8.84
N ARG A 81 3.01 21.53 -9.75
CA ARG A 81 1.62 21.03 -9.81
C ARG A 81 1.24 20.24 -8.57
N PHE A 82 0.15 20.64 -7.91
CA PHE A 82 -0.47 19.88 -6.84
C PHE A 82 -1.52 18.94 -7.44
N ILE A 83 -1.43 17.65 -7.10
CA ILE A 83 -2.35 16.62 -7.59
C ILE A 83 -2.78 15.77 -6.41
N LEU A 84 -4.10 15.64 -6.20
CA LEU A 84 -4.69 14.67 -5.30
C LEU A 84 -5.06 13.40 -6.06
N PHE A 85 -4.91 12.27 -5.38
CA PHE A 85 -5.40 10.97 -5.79
C PHE A 85 -6.77 10.76 -5.14
N VAL A 86 -7.74 10.30 -5.92
CA VAL A 86 -9.01 9.80 -5.41
C VAL A 86 -9.11 8.33 -5.81
N GLY A 87 -9.35 7.45 -4.83
CA GLY A 87 -9.44 6.00 -5.04
C GLY A 87 -10.67 5.40 -4.38
N ASN A 88 -10.90 4.11 -4.65
CA ASN A 88 -12.10 3.36 -4.27
C ASN A 88 -13.40 3.97 -4.84
N LEU A 89 -13.32 4.62 -6.01
CA LEU A 89 -14.48 5.10 -6.74
C LEU A 89 -15.26 3.93 -7.35
N SER A 90 -16.57 4.11 -7.49
CA SER A 90 -17.42 3.19 -8.24
C SER A 90 -17.13 3.28 -9.74
N TYR A 91 -17.32 2.19 -10.49
CA TYR A 91 -17.08 2.15 -11.93
C TYR A 91 -18.04 3.05 -12.72
N SER A 92 -19.21 3.36 -12.14
CA SER A 92 -20.21 4.33 -12.60
C SER A 92 -19.83 5.80 -12.36
N THR A 93 -18.80 6.09 -11.56
CA THR A 93 -18.51 7.47 -11.11
C THR A 93 -18.08 8.37 -12.28
N THR A 94 -18.91 9.37 -12.61
CA THR A 94 -18.60 10.36 -13.66
C THR A 94 -17.76 11.53 -13.13
N GLU A 95 -17.21 12.34 -14.05
CA GLU A 95 -16.54 13.59 -13.68
C GLU A 95 -17.49 14.57 -12.96
N GLU A 96 -18.78 14.57 -13.34
CA GLU A 96 -19.80 15.44 -12.78
C GLU A 96 -20.09 15.11 -11.32
N MET A 97 -20.21 13.82 -10.97
CA MET A 97 -20.36 13.36 -9.58
C MET A 97 -19.16 13.79 -8.72
N LEU A 98 -17.93 13.66 -9.24
CA LEU A 98 -16.73 14.15 -8.57
C LEU A 98 -16.77 15.68 -8.39
N ARG A 99 -17.15 16.43 -9.44
CA ARG A 99 -17.26 17.90 -9.37
C ARG A 99 -18.32 18.36 -8.37
N ALA A 100 -19.44 17.65 -8.26
CA ALA A 100 -20.48 17.91 -7.27
C ALA A 100 -20.00 17.63 -5.84
N HIS A 101 -19.32 16.50 -5.61
CA HIS A 101 -18.76 16.14 -4.30
C HIS A 101 -17.68 17.12 -3.83
N PHE A 102 -16.79 17.52 -4.72
CA PHE A 102 -15.72 18.50 -4.46
C PHE A 102 -16.17 19.95 -4.72
N LYS A 103 -17.48 20.27 -4.69
CA LYS A 103 -18.01 21.63 -4.97
C LYS A 103 -17.43 22.72 -4.05
N LYS A 104 -17.05 22.39 -2.82
CA LYS A 104 -16.38 23.31 -1.87
C LYS A 104 -14.92 23.62 -2.23
N CYS A 105 -14.29 22.77 -3.04
CA CYS A 105 -12.89 22.85 -3.43
C CYS A 105 -12.72 22.46 -4.92
N PRO A 106 -13.28 23.25 -5.86
CA PRO A 106 -13.35 22.87 -7.26
C PRO A 106 -11.94 22.70 -7.86
N PRO A 107 -11.63 21.53 -8.44
CA PRO A 107 -10.33 21.26 -9.06
C PRO A 107 -10.23 21.89 -10.45
N ASN A 108 -9.03 22.35 -10.83
CA ASN A 108 -8.77 22.94 -12.15
C ASN A 108 -8.88 21.91 -13.28
N ARG A 109 -8.48 20.66 -13.02
CA ARG A 109 -8.65 19.54 -13.95
C ARG A 109 -8.91 18.24 -13.21
N ILE A 110 -9.93 17.51 -13.65
CA ILE A 110 -10.20 16.14 -13.24
C ILE A 110 -9.62 15.19 -14.31
N ARG A 111 -9.11 14.05 -13.89
CA ARG A 111 -8.74 12.94 -14.79
C ARG A 111 -9.20 11.63 -14.17
N VAL A 112 -10.40 11.20 -14.54
CA VAL A 112 -10.98 9.92 -14.16
C VAL A 112 -10.29 8.77 -14.90
N ARG A 113 -10.22 7.61 -14.26
CA ARG A 113 -9.74 6.33 -14.77
C ARG A 113 -10.73 5.25 -14.31
N PRO A 114 -11.86 5.08 -15.04
CA PRO A 114 -12.88 4.12 -14.64
C PRO A 114 -12.33 2.70 -14.62
N ASP A 115 -11.36 2.38 -15.48
CA ASP A 115 -10.60 1.11 -15.52
C ASP A 115 -10.10 0.62 -14.16
N LYS A 116 -9.86 1.54 -13.21
CA LYS A 116 -9.27 1.23 -11.90
C LYS A 116 -10.07 1.79 -10.72
N GLY A 117 -11.23 2.43 -10.95
CA GLY A 117 -11.96 3.12 -9.88
C GLY A 117 -11.13 4.23 -9.21
N ILE A 118 -10.35 4.99 -10.00
CA ILE A 118 -9.49 6.07 -9.50
C ILE A 118 -9.67 7.37 -10.31
N ALA A 119 -9.41 8.50 -9.68
CA ALA A 119 -9.30 9.80 -10.35
C ALA A 119 -8.09 10.58 -9.84
N PHE A 120 -7.68 11.58 -10.60
CA PHE A 120 -6.67 12.55 -10.21
C PHE A 120 -7.24 13.96 -10.32
N LEU A 121 -7.14 14.73 -9.25
CA LEU A 121 -7.57 16.13 -9.20
C LEU A 121 -6.31 17.01 -9.25
N GLU A 122 -6.13 17.79 -10.31
CA GLU A 122 -5.03 18.73 -10.49
C GLU A 122 -5.49 20.14 -10.12
N PHE A 123 -4.72 20.83 -9.27
CA PHE A 123 -4.94 22.22 -8.86
C PHE A 123 -3.78 23.09 -9.38
N ASP A 124 -4.09 24.25 -9.97
CA ASP A 124 -3.09 25.21 -10.44
C ASP A 124 -2.58 26.11 -9.28
N ASN A 125 -1.46 26.80 -9.53
CA ASN A 125 -0.64 27.46 -8.49
C ASN A 125 -1.12 28.86 -8.06
N ASP A 126 -2.23 28.95 -7.33
CA ASP A 126 -2.58 30.12 -6.49
C ASP A 126 -2.21 29.86 -5.01
N THR A 127 -1.15 30.51 -4.51
CA THR A 127 -0.44 30.15 -3.27
C THR A 127 -1.34 29.95 -2.05
N ASP A 128 -2.21 30.92 -1.72
CA ASP A 128 -3.03 30.86 -0.50
C ASP A 128 -4.38 30.13 -0.70
N ALA A 129 -4.91 30.17 -1.93
CA ALA A 129 -6.19 29.54 -2.26
C ALA A 129 -6.05 28.02 -2.42
N ILE A 130 -4.93 27.50 -2.95
CA ILE A 130 -4.69 26.05 -3.04
C ILE A 130 -4.76 25.42 -1.66
N ARG A 131 -4.00 25.94 -0.68
CA ARG A 131 -3.81 25.25 0.59
C ARG A 131 -5.15 25.00 1.27
N LYS A 132 -6.01 26.02 1.33
CA LYS A 132 -7.41 25.91 1.80
C LYS A 132 -8.24 24.89 1.00
N LYS A 133 -8.22 24.95 -0.35
CA LYS A 133 -8.92 23.96 -1.21
C LYS A 133 -8.43 22.53 -0.99
N MET A 134 -7.13 22.37 -0.73
CA MET A 134 -6.45 21.09 -0.57
C MET A 134 -6.72 20.48 0.79
N ASP A 135 -6.68 21.27 1.86
CA ASP A 135 -7.06 20.86 3.21
C ASP A 135 -8.55 20.46 3.25
N LEU A 136 -9.43 21.21 2.59
CA LEU A 136 -10.85 20.85 2.41
C LEU A 136 -11.05 19.54 1.62
N ALA A 137 -10.27 19.31 0.55
CA ALA A 137 -10.36 18.07 -0.21
C ALA A 137 -9.82 16.87 0.58
N LEU A 138 -8.75 17.05 1.36
CA LEU A 138 -8.21 16.01 2.26
C LEU A 138 -9.17 15.71 3.42
N ALA A 139 -9.92 16.69 3.92
CA ALA A 139 -10.98 16.47 4.91
C ALA A 139 -12.15 15.61 4.37
N LEU A 140 -12.29 15.45 3.05
CA LEU A 140 -13.24 14.52 2.42
C LEU A 140 -12.69 13.10 2.28
N HIS A 141 -11.53 12.77 2.86
CA HIS A 141 -11.06 11.38 2.96
C HIS A 141 -12.06 10.53 3.76
N HIS A 142 -12.40 9.34 3.25
CA HIS A 142 -13.45 8.45 3.75
C HIS A 142 -14.88 9.00 3.76
N SER A 143 -15.14 10.12 3.08
CA SER A 143 -16.52 10.55 2.81
C SER A 143 -17.27 9.52 1.95
N MET A 144 -18.60 9.46 2.12
CA MET A 144 -19.48 8.56 1.35
C MET A 144 -19.81 9.18 -0.01
N MET A 145 -19.64 8.41 -1.09
CA MET A 145 -20.03 8.73 -2.46
C MET A 145 -20.45 7.41 -3.13
N ASP A 146 -21.60 7.38 -3.79
CA ASP A 146 -22.16 6.16 -4.43
C ASP A 146 -22.13 4.93 -3.50
N ASN A 147 -22.61 5.11 -2.26
CA ASN A 147 -22.60 4.14 -1.16
C ASN A 147 -21.23 3.56 -0.77
N ARG A 148 -20.13 4.17 -1.21
CA ARG A 148 -18.74 3.74 -0.93
C ARG A 148 -17.94 4.85 -0.25
N LYS A 149 -17.01 4.46 0.63
CA LYS A 149 -16.05 5.40 1.23
C LYS A 149 -14.89 5.65 0.26
N ILE A 150 -14.73 6.90 -0.19
CA ILE A 150 -13.65 7.27 -1.11
C ILE A 150 -12.34 7.54 -0.35
N ASN A 151 -11.21 7.26 -0.99
CA ASN A 151 -9.89 7.59 -0.42
C ASN A 151 -9.34 8.83 -1.13
N VAL A 152 -9.18 9.95 -0.43
CA VAL A 152 -8.57 11.19 -0.97
C VAL A 152 -7.17 11.36 -0.40
N GLU A 153 -6.14 11.29 -1.24
CA GLU A 153 -4.75 11.28 -0.79
C GLU A 153 -3.85 12.24 -1.57
N LEU A 154 -2.81 12.71 -0.89
CA LEU A 154 -1.78 13.55 -1.46
C LEU A 154 -0.87 12.74 -2.40
N THR A 155 -0.86 13.02 -3.71
CA THR A 155 0.01 12.24 -4.61
C THR A 155 1.49 12.45 -4.27
N VAL A 156 2.18 11.36 -3.96
CA VAL A 156 3.65 11.31 -4.01
C VAL A 156 4.08 11.26 -5.48
N GLY A 157 3.94 12.41 -6.16
CA GLY A 157 4.25 12.54 -7.59
C GLY A 157 5.64 11.99 -7.93
N GLY A 158 5.65 11.10 -8.92
CA GLY A 158 6.77 10.21 -9.29
C GLY A 158 6.43 9.32 -10.50
N GLY A 159 5.13 9.10 -10.78
CA GLY A 159 4.63 8.52 -12.03
C GLY A 159 4.72 6.99 -12.08
N GLY A 160 3.57 6.33 -12.23
CA GLY A 160 3.48 4.87 -12.40
C GLY A 160 3.91 4.07 -11.16
N ASN A 161 4.43 2.86 -11.40
CA ASN A 161 5.11 2.00 -10.43
C ASN A 161 6.63 2.24 -10.43
N SER A 162 7.08 3.49 -10.61
CA SER A 162 8.51 3.79 -10.51
C SER A 162 9.02 3.53 -9.09
N GLU A 163 10.24 3.02 -8.97
CA GLU A 163 10.89 2.73 -7.67
C GLU A 163 10.87 3.95 -6.75
N LYS A 164 11.05 5.16 -7.33
CA LYS A 164 10.96 6.46 -6.65
C LYS A 164 9.57 6.78 -6.05
N ARG A 165 8.51 6.10 -6.51
CA ARG A 165 7.19 6.10 -5.84
C ARG A 165 7.15 5.05 -4.73
N LEU A 166 7.60 3.82 -4.99
CA LEU A 166 7.56 2.74 -3.99
C LEU A 166 8.38 3.09 -2.75
N GLN A 167 9.59 3.65 -2.91
CA GLN A 167 10.46 4.04 -1.81
C GLN A 167 9.79 5.12 -0.94
N LYS A 168 9.27 6.20 -1.55
CA LYS A 168 8.47 7.23 -0.86
C LYS A 168 7.17 6.72 -0.23
N LEU A 169 6.69 5.54 -0.64
CA LEU A 169 5.55 4.88 -0.01
C LEU A 169 6.00 4.06 1.21
N LYS A 170 7.15 3.36 1.12
CA LYS A 170 7.80 2.71 2.26
C LYS A 170 8.15 3.72 3.34
N ASP A 171 8.96 4.74 3.02
CA ASP A 171 9.40 5.77 3.97
C ASP A 171 8.22 6.40 4.76
N LYS A 172 7.06 6.56 4.11
CA LYS A 172 5.82 7.06 4.74
C LYS A 172 5.08 6.00 5.56
N ASN A 173 4.98 4.78 5.05
CA ASN A 173 4.32 3.68 5.75
C ASN A 173 5.10 3.25 7.00
N ASP A 174 6.42 3.27 6.93
CA ASP A 174 7.32 2.95 8.04
C ASP A 174 7.18 4.01 9.14
N LYS A 175 7.23 5.32 8.79
CA LYS A 175 6.95 6.41 9.73
C LYS A 175 5.55 6.34 10.35
N LEU A 176 4.51 6.07 9.55
CA LEU A 176 3.14 5.85 10.06
C LEU A 176 3.05 4.60 10.94
N GLY A 177 3.89 3.59 10.71
CA GLY A 177 4.02 2.41 11.55
C GLY A 177 4.63 2.72 12.91
N GLU A 178 5.67 3.57 12.95
CA GLU A 178 6.30 4.06 14.18
C GLU A 178 5.31 4.91 15.01
N GLU A 179 4.66 5.90 14.40
CA GLU A 179 3.63 6.73 15.07
C GLU A 179 2.48 5.88 15.64
N ARG A 180 2.08 4.81 14.92
CA ARG A 180 1.06 3.85 15.41
C ARG A 180 1.58 3.01 16.58
N LYS A 181 2.81 2.50 16.52
CA LYS A 181 3.43 1.75 17.64
C LYS A 181 3.52 2.63 18.89
N GLU A 182 4.03 3.85 18.76
CA GLU A 182 4.18 4.78 19.87
C GLU A 182 2.82 5.12 20.51
N ARG A 183 1.76 5.32 19.71
CA ARG A 183 0.40 5.53 20.21
C ARG A 183 -0.16 4.30 20.94
N VAL A 184 0.08 3.10 20.42
CA VAL A 184 -0.32 1.84 21.08
C VAL A 184 0.44 1.62 22.39
N GLU A 185 1.74 1.95 22.44
CA GLU A 185 2.54 1.85 23.67
C GLU A 185 2.12 2.86 24.73
N LYS A 186 1.85 4.12 24.34
CA LYS A 186 1.30 5.15 25.24
C LYS A 186 -0.04 4.73 25.82
N THR A 187 -0.98 4.31 24.98
CA THR A 187 -2.30 3.82 25.44
C THR A 187 -2.19 2.58 26.33
N LYS A 188 -1.32 1.61 26.01
CA LYS A 188 -1.06 0.45 26.89
C LYS A 188 -0.47 0.83 28.24
N LYS A 189 0.45 1.80 28.30
CA LYS A 189 1.04 2.30 29.56
C LYS A 189 0.00 3.03 30.42
N GLU A 190 -0.85 3.86 29.81
CA GLU A 190 -1.96 4.50 30.52
C GLU A 190 -2.99 3.48 31.02
N GLU A 191 -3.31 2.47 30.22
CA GLU A 191 -4.27 1.43 30.60
C GLU A 191 -3.71 0.52 31.71
N SER A 192 -2.43 0.16 31.67
CA SER A 192 -1.79 -0.60 32.76
C SER A 192 -1.68 0.22 34.05
N ALA A 193 -1.37 1.51 33.97
CA ALA A 193 -1.36 2.41 35.12
C ALA A 193 -2.77 2.56 35.74
N LYS A 194 -3.82 2.71 34.92
CA LYS A 194 -5.22 2.76 35.38
C LYS A 194 -5.66 1.43 36.00
N ARG A 195 -5.29 0.28 35.42
CA ARG A 195 -5.56 -1.06 35.99
C ARG A 195 -4.82 -1.26 37.33
N ALA A 196 -3.56 -0.85 37.44
CA ALA A 196 -2.80 -0.92 38.69
C ALA A 196 -3.39 -0.02 39.79
N ALA A 197 -3.76 1.22 39.45
CA ALA A 197 -4.43 2.13 40.38
C ALA A 197 -5.80 1.60 40.85
N LYS A 198 -6.57 0.97 39.95
CA LYS A 198 -7.86 0.36 40.31
C LYS A 198 -7.68 -0.86 41.22
N ALA A 199 -6.73 -1.75 40.92
CA ALA A 199 -6.41 -2.89 41.78
C ALA A 199 -5.91 -2.46 43.17
N ALA A 200 -5.11 -1.39 43.26
CA ALA A 200 -4.67 -0.81 44.52
C ALA A 200 -5.80 -0.15 45.33
N ALA A 201 -6.86 0.32 44.67
CA ALA A 201 -8.07 0.82 45.32
C ALA A 201 -8.99 -0.32 45.80
N GLU A 202 -9.19 -1.36 44.97
CA GLU A 202 -9.97 -2.56 45.34
C GLU A 202 -9.33 -3.31 46.52
N SER A 203 -7.99 -3.37 46.60
CA SER A 203 -7.25 -3.95 47.75
C SER A 203 -7.38 -3.18 49.07
N LYS A 204 -7.95 -1.96 49.09
CA LYS A 204 -8.19 -1.19 50.33
C LYS A 204 -9.62 -1.34 50.88
N ASN A 205 -10.50 -2.05 50.18
CA ASN A 205 -11.91 -2.19 50.57
C ASN A 205 -12.30 -3.64 50.95
N SER A 206 -11.34 -4.55 51.14
CA SER A 206 -11.59 -5.95 51.52
C SER A 206 -11.66 -6.16 53.04
N GLY A 207 -12.49 -5.36 53.73
CA GLY A 207 -12.80 -5.49 55.15
C GLY A 207 -14.31 -5.54 55.38
N SER A 208 -14.86 -6.75 55.53
CA SER A 208 -16.32 -7.05 55.54
C SER A 208 -17.01 -6.80 54.18
N ASN A 209 -17.66 -7.76 53.54
CA ASN A 209 -18.70 -8.64 54.10
C ASN A 209 -18.79 -9.98 53.33
N SER A 210 -19.43 -10.97 53.94
CA SER A 210 -19.63 -12.30 53.36
C SER A 210 -20.90 -12.39 52.48
N ASN A 211 -20.90 -13.39 51.60
CA ASN A 211 -22.07 -14.00 50.95
C ASN A 211 -22.81 -13.23 49.83
N SER A 212 -22.56 -13.61 48.57
CA SER A 212 -23.61 -13.93 47.57
C SER A 212 -22.99 -14.39 46.24
N SER A 213 -23.40 -15.56 45.77
CA SER A 213 -23.01 -16.12 44.48
C SER A 213 -24.01 -15.73 43.37
N SER A 214 -23.76 -14.66 42.61
CA SER A 214 -24.36 -14.46 41.28
C SER A 214 -23.73 -13.31 40.47
N ALA A 215 -23.93 -13.34 39.14
CA ALA A 215 -23.79 -12.22 38.21
C ALA A 215 -22.38 -11.59 37.99
N ASN A 216 -21.44 -12.36 37.42
CA ASN A 216 -20.31 -11.78 36.67
C ASN A 216 -20.54 -11.86 35.14
N VAL A 217 -21.65 -11.27 34.68
CA VAL A 217 -22.06 -11.25 33.26
C VAL A 217 -22.06 -9.82 32.73
N HIS A 218 -21.34 -9.58 31.64
CA HIS A 218 -21.23 -8.27 30.99
C HIS A 218 -22.61 -7.79 30.49
N PRO A 219 -22.99 -6.51 30.64
CA PRO A 219 -24.35 -6.02 30.32
C PRO A 219 -24.80 -6.30 28.87
N SER A 220 -23.84 -6.38 27.94
CA SER A 220 -24.06 -6.75 26.53
C SER A 220 -24.64 -8.16 26.31
N ARG A 221 -24.66 -9.02 27.34
CA ARG A 221 -25.17 -10.41 27.26
C ARG A 221 -26.58 -10.58 27.84
N LEU A 222 -27.09 -9.59 28.57
CA LEU A 222 -28.37 -9.70 29.29
C LEU A 222 -29.57 -9.49 28.36
N GLY A 223 -29.46 -8.57 27.39
CA GLY A 223 -30.51 -8.26 26.41
C GLY A 223 -30.67 -9.24 25.25
N MET A 224 -30.21 -10.49 25.40
CA MET A 224 -30.32 -11.56 24.39
C MET A 224 -31.02 -12.83 24.92
N ILE A 225 -31.62 -12.74 26.11
CA ILE A 225 -32.26 -13.87 26.83
C ILE A 225 -33.73 -13.52 27.21
N GLN A 226 -34.24 -12.39 26.72
CA GLN A 226 -35.66 -12.00 26.86
C GLN A 226 -36.34 -11.96 25.50
N ASP A 227 -36.71 -13.15 25.03
CA ASP A 227 -37.86 -13.47 24.17
C ASP A 227 -38.34 -14.88 24.58
#